data_AF-A0A443SDV2-F1
#
_entry.id   AF-A0A443SDV2-F1
#
_cell.length_a   1.000
_cell.length_b   1.000
_cell.length_c   1.000
_cell.angle_alpha   90.00
_cell.angle_beta   90.00
_cell.angle_gamma   90.00
#
_symmetry.space_group_name_H-M   'P 1'
#
loop_
_entity.id
_entity.type
_entity.pdbx_description
1 polymer ?
#
loop_
_entity_poly.entity_id
_entity_poly.type
_entity_poly.pdbx_seq_one_letter_code
_entity_poly.pdbx_strand_id
1 'polypeptide(L)'
;MYIPGSDETSRILRRTLMRYLNLSLVLVLRSISDPVKRRFPTHEHLVDAGFMTKHELDLYMSVPSNDFNTFWIPCSWFVNLLREARQECRINDSSGLKLIMEVVTIATYAFFIASVFGRQQLEPSINTPKIFIGTPEHRGEFYIPFFTILQFLLYMGLLKLGEQLINPFGDDDEDFELNWLIDRHIKVSFLGVDVLNRKPPPLTKDIYFDKLDIKVPYTPGALSQKKNFRGSMVRYR
;
A
#
# COMPACT_ATOMS: atom_id res chain seq x y z
N MET A 1 0.33 0.94 -19.18
CA MET A 1 0.95 2.09 -19.88
C MET A 1 2.38 1.73 -20.26
N TYR A 2 2.64 1.59 -21.56
CA TYR A 2 3.98 1.30 -22.06
C TYR A 2 4.54 2.57 -22.71
N ILE A 3 5.68 3.04 -22.22
CA ILE A 3 6.44 4.12 -22.84
C ILE A 3 7.50 3.46 -23.72
N PRO A 4 7.27 3.32 -25.04
CA PRO A 4 8.25 2.78 -25.96
C PRO A 4 9.53 3.62 -25.99
N GLY A 5 10.64 3.01 -26.41
CA GLY A 5 11.90 3.71 -26.62
C GLY A 5 12.99 3.31 -25.63
N SER A 6 14.16 3.01 -26.17
CA SER A 6 15.40 2.75 -25.42
C SER A 6 16.32 3.97 -25.39
N ASP A 7 15.87 5.11 -25.91
CA ASP A 7 16.58 6.39 -25.86
C ASP A 7 16.68 6.91 -24.42
N GLU A 8 17.70 7.73 -24.19
CA GLU A 8 17.96 8.34 -22.89
C GLU A 8 16.77 9.16 -22.40
N THR A 9 16.09 9.90 -23.28
CA THR A 9 14.94 10.71 -22.90
C THR A 9 13.75 9.85 -22.46
N SER A 10 13.43 8.76 -23.16
CA SER A 10 12.36 7.84 -22.73
C SER A 10 12.71 7.13 -21.42
N ARG A 11 14.00 6.85 -21.18
CA ARG A 11 14.49 6.34 -19.89
C ARG A 11 14.29 7.36 -18.77
N ILE A 12 14.67 8.62 -18.99
CA ILE A 12 14.45 9.72 -18.03
C ILE A 12 12.96 9.86 -17.73
N LEU A 13 12.10 9.88 -18.76
CA LEU A 13 10.66 10.00 -18.63
C LEU A 13 10.07 8.88 -17.75
N ARG A 14 10.39 7.61 -18.03
CA ARG A 14 9.94 6.46 -17.24
C ARG A 14 10.38 6.55 -15.78
N ARG A 15 11.65 6.92 -15.55
CA ARG A 15 12.20 7.06 -14.19
C ARG A 15 11.56 8.20 -13.43
N THR A 16 11.34 9.34 -14.07
CA THR A 16 10.67 10.52 -13.47
C THR A 16 9.22 10.20 -13.08
N LEU A 17 8.48 9.49 -13.94
CA LEU A 17 7.11 9.07 -13.63
C LEU A 17 7.05 8.16 -12.39
N MET A 18 7.92 7.15 -12.31
CA MET A 18 7.98 6.31 -11.10
C MET A 18 8.44 7.09 -9.88
N ARG A 19 9.37 8.03 -10.06
CA ARG A 19 9.86 8.88 -8.97
C ARG A 19 8.74 9.77 -8.40
N TYR A 20 7.86 10.33 -9.23
CA TYR A 20 6.69 11.11 -8.75
C TYR A 20 5.70 10.26 -7.95
N LEU A 21 5.45 9.02 -8.36
CA LEU A 21 4.62 8.09 -7.58
C LEU A 21 5.26 7.75 -6.24
N ASN A 22 6.56 7.45 -6.23
CA ASN A 22 7.31 7.17 -5.00
C ASN A 22 7.39 8.39 -4.08
N LEU A 23 7.57 9.60 -4.64
CA LEU A 23 7.61 10.86 -3.89
C LEU A 23 6.25 11.12 -3.20
N SER A 24 5.14 10.94 -3.93
CA SER A 24 3.79 11.04 -3.34
C SER A 24 3.61 10.06 -2.18
N LEU A 25 4.01 8.79 -2.37
CA LEU A 25 3.96 7.78 -1.33
C LEU A 25 4.77 8.19 -0.09
N VAL A 26 6.02 8.62 -0.26
CA VAL A 26 6.89 9.00 0.87
C VAL A 26 6.35 10.23 1.59
N LEU A 27 5.80 11.22 0.88
CA LEU A 27 5.19 12.40 1.50
C LEU A 27 3.99 12.02 2.38
N VAL A 28 3.14 11.09 1.91
CA VAL A 28 2.02 10.57 2.71
C VAL A 28 2.53 9.77 3.91
N LEU A 29 3.42 8.79 3.70
CA LEU A 29 3.96 7.96 4.79
C LEU A 29 4.65 8.80 5.86
N ARG A 30 5.41 9.83 5.47
CA ARG A 30 6.05 10.78 6.38
C ARG A 30 5.05 11.56 7.25
N SER A 31 3.82 11.76 6.78
CA SER A 31 2.79 12.50 7.53
C SER A 31 2.02 11.65 8.55
N ILE A 32 2.03 10.33 8.38
CA ILE A 32 1.27 9.39 9.22
C ILE A 32 2.14 8.46 10.06
N SER A 33 3.45 8.39 9.80
CA SER A 33 4.38 7.49 10.48
C SER A 33 5.57 8.26 11.06
N ASP A 34 5.73 8.15 12.38
CA ASP A 34 6.83 8.80 13.10
C ASP A 34 8.22 8.24 12.73
N PRO A 35 8.43 6.92 12.56
CA PRO A 35 9.70 6.40 12.07
C PRO A 35 10.09 6.95 10.69
N VAL A 36 9.14 7.07 9.77
CA VAL A 36 9.40 7.65 8.43
C VAL A 36 9.72 9.14 8.55
N LYS A 37 9.00 9.86 9.43
CA LYS A 37 9.27 11.28 9.71
C LYS A 37 10.63 11.52 10.35
N ARG A 38 11.08 10.63 11.25
CA ARG A 38 12.43 10.68 11.83
C ARG A 38 13.51 10.40 10.78
N ARG A 39 13.24 9.51 9.83
CA ARG A 39 14.15 9.24 8.71
C ARG A 39 14.24 10.41 7.73
N PHE A 40 13.13 11.10 7.46
CA PHE A 40 13.09 12.25 6.56
C PHE A 40 12.47 13.48 7.25
N PRO A 41 13.19 14.17 8.16
CA PRO A 41 12.60 15.24 8.97
C PRO A 41 12.20 16.48 8.17
N THR A 42 12.92 16.81 7.11
CA THR A 42 12.65 17.97 6.25
C THR A 42 12.51 17.56 4.79
N HIS A 43 11.93 18.45 3.96
CA HIS A 43 11.85 18.22 2.52
C HIS A 43 13.25 18.17 1.86
N GLU A 44 14.26 18.80 2.44
CA GLU A 44 15.65 18.71 1.97
C GLU A 44 16.18 17.28 2.12
N HIS A 45 15.83 16.55 3.18
CA HIS A 45 16.21 15.14 3.32
C HIS A 45 15.60 14.27 2.21
N LEU A 46 14.44 14.66 1.65
CA LEU A 46 13.86 13.97 0.49
C LEU A 46 14.63 14.26 -0.80
N VAL A 47 15.23 15.46 -0.91
CA VAL A 47 16.16 15.80 -1.99
C VAL A 47 17.44 14.98 -1.88
N ASP A 48 18.06 14.97 -0.69
CA ASP A 48 19.31 14.26 -0.45
C ASP A 48 19.16 12.74 -0.64
N ALA A 49 17.99 12.19 -0.29
CA ALA A 49 17.64 10.80 -0.54
C ALA A 49 17.26 10.49 -2.00
N GLY A 50 17.16 11.51 -2.87
CA GLY A 50 16.90 11.35 -4.30
C GLY A 50 15.44 11.12 -4.69
N PHE A 51 14.48 11.38 -3.79
CA PHE A 51 13.05 11.32 -4.11
C PHE A 51 12.61 12.52 -4.94
N MET A 52 13.24 13.67 -4.76
CA MET A 52 12.98 14.88 -5.55
C MET A 52 14.29 15.60 -5.88
N THR A 53 14.28 16.40 -6.95
CA THR A 53 15.40 17.27 -7.30
C THR A 53 15.27 18.61 -6.58
N LYS A 54 16.37 19.38 -6.50
CA LYS A 54 16.33 20.75 -5.94
C LYS A 54 15.32 21.64 -6.67
N HIS A 55 15.28 21.56 -8.00
CA HIS A 55 14.32 22.33 -8.79
C HIS A 55 12.86 21.97 -8.48
N GLU A 56 12.58 20.69 -8.29
CA GLU A 56 11.24 20.24 -7.89
C GLU A 56 10.90 20.68 -6.46
N LEU A 57 11.90 20.78 -5.56
CA LEU A 57 11.68 21.30 -4.22
C LEU A 57 11.26 22.77 -4.28
N ASP A 58 11.92 23.57 -5.09
CA ASP A 58 11.56 24.98 -5.27
C ASP A 58 10.11 25.11 -5.78
N LEU A 59 9.73 24.31 -6.78
CA LEU A 59 8.37 24.27 -7.31
C LEU A 59 7.36 23.79 -6.25
N TYR A 60 7.71 22.78 -5.46
CA TYR A 60 6.87 22.27 -4.37
C TYR A 60 6.59 23.34 -3.31
N MET A 61 7.64 24.05 -2.89
CA MET A 61 7.55 25.10 -1.87
C MET A 61 6.86 26.36 -2.37
N SER A 62 6.84 26.59 -3.70
CA SER A 62 6.10 27.72 -4.27
C SER A 62 4.58 27.58 -4.15
N VAL A 63 4.07 26.36 -3.90
CA VAL A 63 2.63 26.12 -3.75
C VAL A 63 2.17 26.54 -2.34
N PRO A 64 1.14 27.39 -2.21
CA PRO A 64 0.58 27.76 -0.92
C PRO A 64 0.09 26.52 -0.16
N SER A 65 0.47 26.37 1.10
CA SER A 65 0.20 25.17 1.92
C SER A 65 -0.53 25.48 3.23
N ASN A 66 -1.07 26.69 3.39
CA ASN A 66 -1.64 27.15 4.66
C ASN A 66 -2.89 26.36 5.10
N ASP A 67 -3.71 25.92 4.13
CA ASP A 67 -5.03 25.35 4.42
C ASP A 67 -5.14 23.84 4.11
N PHE A 68 -4.11 23.24 3.49
CA PHE A 68 -4.17 21.85 3.04
C PHE A 68 -2.80 21.20 2.91
N ASN A 69 -2.81 19.88 2.99
CA ASN A 69 -1.63 19.07 2.75
C ASN A 69 -1.27 19.00 1.26
N THR A 70 0.03 18.96 0.98
CA THR A 70 0.62 19.09 -0.37
C THR A 70 1.10 17.77 -0.96
N PHE A 71 0.74 16.62 -0.38
CA PHE A 71 1.18 15.29 -0.86
C PHE A 71 0.69 14.94 -2.27
N TRP A 72 -0.37 15.59 -2.75
CA TRP A 72 -0.97 15.37 -4.07
C TRP A 72 -0.20 16.05 -5.21
N ILE A 73 0.71 16.98 -4.92
CA ILE A 73 1.45 17.76 -5.93
C ILE A 73 2.22 16.84 -6.92
N PRO A 74 2.99 15.83 -6.47
CA PRO A 74 3.68 14.93 -7.39
C PRO A 74 2.73 14.11 -8.27
N CYS A 75 1.53 13.78 -7.77
CA CYS A 75 0.49 13.12 -8.60
C CYS A 75 0.01 14.05 -9.73
N SER A 76 -0.13 15.35 -9.46
CA SER A 76 -0.46 16.34 -10.48
C SER A 76 0.67 16.48 -11.52
N TRP A 77 1.93 16.54 -11.08
CA TRP A 77 3.08 16.52 -11.98
C TRP A 77 3.14 15.26 -12.84
N PHE A 78 2.83 14.10 -12.26
CA PHE A 78 2.72 12.83 -12.99
C PHE A 78 1.69 12.92 -14.11
N VAL A 79 0.46 13.35 -13.82
CA VAL A 79 -0.61 13.48 -14.83
C VAL A 79 -0.23 14.49 -15.92
N ASN A 80 0.37 15.62 -15.55
CA ASN A 80 0.82 16.62 -16.52
C ASN A 80 1.95 16.09 -17.42
N LEU A 81 2.93 15.39 -16.84
CA LEU A 81 4.02 14.76 -17.58
C LEU A 81 3.51 13.66 -18.51
N LEU A 82 2.49 12.90 -18.10
CA LEU A 82 1.82 11.94 -18.99
C LEU A 82 1.11 12.61 -20.15
N ARG A 83 0.46 13.76 -19.91
CA ARG A 83 -0.21 14.54 -20.95
C ARG A 83 0.80 15.08 -21.96
N GLU A 84 1.93 15.58 -21.50
CA GLU A 84 3.03 16.09 -22.34
C GLU A 84 3.66 14.96 -23.17
N ALA A 85 4.01 13.83 -22.54
CA ALA A 85 4.52 12.65 -23.24
C ALA A 85 3.57 12.11 -24.32
N ARG A 86 2.26 12.31 -24.14
CA ARG A 86 1.25 11.99 -25.17
C ARG A 86 1.29 12.99 -26.33
N GLN A 87 1.42 14.29 -26.04
CA GLN A 87 1.52 15.33 -27.07
C GLN A 87 2.77 15.16 -27.93
N GLU A 88 3.87 14.71 -27.33
CA GLU A 88 5.10 14.34 -28.03
C GLU A 88 5.00 13.01 -28.82
N CYS A 89 3.82 12.39 -28.89
CA CYS A 89 3.59 11.08 -29.53
C CYS A 89 4.51 9.96 -29.01
N ARG A 90 5.04 10.08 -27.78
CA ARG A 90 5.87 9.02 -27.17
C ARG A 90 5.05 7.83 -26.70
N ILE A 91 3.74 7.96 -26.58
CA ILE A 91 2.84 6.91 -26.11
C ILE A 91 1.93 6.50 -27.26
N ASN A 92 2.20 5.35 -27.86
CA ASN A 92 1.47 4.84 -29.03
C ASN A 92 0.08 4.28 -28.69
N ASP A 93 -0.18 3.95 -27.43
CA ASP A 93 -1.45 3.37 -26.99
C ASP A 93 -2.34 4.42 -26.29
N SER A 94 -3.34 4.91 -27.01
CA SER A 94 -4.36 5.83 -26.48
C SER A 94 -5.31 5.17 -25.49
N SER A 95 -5.46 3.84 -25.55
CA SER A 95 -6.43 3.08 -24.73
C SER A 95 -5.94 2.91 -23.29
N GLY A 96 -4.67 2.53 -23.10
CA GLY A 96 -4.09 2.36 -21.76
C GLY A 96 -4.02 3.66 -20.94
N LEU A 97 -3.83 4.80 -21.60
CA LEU A 97 -3.88 6.12 -20.96
C LEU A 97 -5.30 6.50 -20.56
N LYS A 98 -6.28 6.24 -21.44
CA LYS A 98 -7.70 6.52 -21.16
C LYS A 98 -8.16 5.74 -19.92
N LEU A 99 -7.79 4.46 -19.82
CA LEU A 99 -8.09 3.63 -18.65
C LEU A 99 -7.49 4.20 -17.36
N ILE A 100 -6.24 4.67 -17.37
CA ILE A 100 -5.63 5.26 -16.16
C ILE A 100 -6.38 6.53 -15.76
N MET A 101 -6.69 7.41 -16.71
CA MET A 101 -7.42 8.64 -16.43
C MET A 101 -8.83 8.35 -15.90
N GLU A 102 -9.53 7.36 -16.46
CA GLU A 102 -10.83 6.91 -15.98
C GLU A 102 -10.75 6.35 -14.56
N VAL A 103 -9.79 5.46 -14.28
CA VAL A 103 -9.61 4.88 -12.95
C VAL A 103 -9.27 5.96 -11.92
N VAL A 104 -8.38 6.89 -12.24
CA VAL A 104 -8.04 8.02 -11.35
C VAL A 104 -9.28 8.87 -11.07
N THR A 105 -10.08 9.16 -12.08
CA THR A 105 -11.31 9.97 -11.95
C THR A 105 -12.38 9.25 -11.10
N ILE A 106 -12.54 7.94 -11.28
CA ILE A 106 -13.49 7.14 -10.49
C ILE A 106 -13.02 7.05 -9.04
N ALA A 107 -11.72 6.84 -8.80
CA ALA A 107 -11.15 6.74 -7.45
C ALA A 107 -11.28 8.06 -6.68
N THR A 108 -11.02 9.21 -7.33
CA THR A 108 -11.22 10.52 -6.68
C THR A 108 -12.69 10.75 -6.34
N TYR A 109 -13.61 10.44 -7.25
CA TYR A 109 -15.05 10.57 -6.97
C TYR A 109 -15.54 9.62 -5.86
N ALA A 110 -15.09 8.37 -5.84
CA ALA A 110 -15.41 7.43 -4.78
C ALA A 110 -14.92 7.92 -3.41
N PHE A 111 -13.71 8.47 -3.34
CA PHE A 111 -13.16 9.07 -2.11
C PHE A 111 -14.01 10.26 -1.63
N PHE A 112 -14.41 11.16 -2.53
CA PHE A 112 -15.26 12.31 -2.16
C PHE A 112 -16.64 11.87 -1.69
N ILE A 113 -17.27 10.90 -2.36
CA ILE A 113 -18.56 10.35 -1.95
C ILE A 113 -18.44 9.71 -0.55
N ALA A 114 -17.45 8.85 -0.33
CA ALA A 114 -17.22 8.22 0.97
C ALA A 114 -16.92 9.26 2.08
N SER A 115 -16.15 10.30 1.76
CA SER A 115 -15.82 11.37 2.71
C SER A 115 -17.04 12.24 3.08
N VAL A 116 -17.97 12.44 2.15
CA VAL A 116 -19.22 13.17 2.41
C VAL A 116 -20.11 12.41 3.39
N PHE A 117 -20.21 11.09 3.27
CA PHE A 117 -21.00 10.27 4.20
C PHE A 117 -20.26 9.98 5.52
N GLY A 118 -18.95 9.70 5.47
CA GLY A 118 -18.16 9.33 6.64
C GLY A 118 -17.81 10.49 7.57
N ARG A 119 -17.94 11.75 7.12
CA ARG A 119 -17.68 12.95 7.92
C ARG A 119 -18.94 13.70 8.35
N GLN A 120 -20.12 13.08 8.25
CA GLN A 120 -21.32 13.64 8.87
C GLN A 120 -21.15 13.59 10.40
N GLN A 121 -21.04 14.76 11.03
CA GLN A 121 -21.10 14.87 12.49
C GLN A 121 -22.53 14.53 12.95
N LEU A 122 -22.68 13.38 13.61
CA LEU A 122 -23.90 13.03 14.31
C LEU A 122 -23.97 13.85 15.61
N GLU A 123 -25.03 14.62 15.80
CA GLU A 123 -25.30 15.28 17.08
C GLU A 123 -25.45 14.22 18.18
N PRO A 124 -24.80 14.39 19.35
CA PRO A 124 -24.97 13.47 20.46
C PRO A 124 -26.36 13.63 21.07
N SER A 125 -27.17 12.56 21.03
CA SER A 125 -28.43 12.48 21.79
C SER A 125 -28.15 12.38 23.29
N ILE A 126 -28.83 13.21 24.09
CA ILE A 126 -28.58 13.50 25.50
C ILE A 126 -28.93 12.34 26.47
N ASN A 127 -29.37 11.16 26.00
CA ASN A 127 -29.83 10.10 26.90
C ASN A 127 -29.03 8.79 26.73
N THR A 128 -27.90 8.69 27.43
CA THR A 128 -27.29 7.39 27.77
C THR A 128 -27.39 7.17 29.29
N PRO A 129 -28.08 6.12 29.76
CA PRO A 129 -28.18 5.84 31.20
C PRO A 129 -26.86 5.26 31.70
N LYS A 130 -26.35 5.83 32.80
CA LYS A 130 -25.25 5.26 33.59
C LYS A 130 -25.76 3.98 34.27
N ILE A 131 -25.27 2.83 33.84
CA ILE A 131 -25.60 1.53 34.43
C ILE A 131 -24.87 1.40 35.77
N PHE A 132 -25.65 1.45 36.85
CA PHE A 132 -25.29 1.15 38.23
C PHE A 132 -25.23 -0.37 38.40
N ILE A 133 -24.09 -0.92 38.82
CA ILE A 133 -24.03 -2.30 39.35
C ILE A 133 -23.24 -2.28 40.66
N GLY A 134 -23.97 -2.24 41.76
CA GLY A 134 -23.52 -2.75 43.05
C GLY A 134 -24.49 -3.84 43.50
N THR A 135 -23.99 -5.03 43.80
CA THR A 135 -24.41 -5.85 44.95
C THR A 135 -23.25 -6.78 45.33
N PRO A 136 -22.94 -6.97 46.63
CA PRO A 136 -21.80 -7.75 47.07
C PRO A 136 -22.25 -9.01 47.79
N GLU A 137 -22.46 -10.13 47.11
CA GLU A 137 -22.64 -11.42 47.80
C GLU A 137 -22.00 -12.53 46.97
N HIS A 138 -20.95 -13.16 47.52
CA HIS A 138 -20.70 -14.61 47.59
C HIS A 138 -19.29 -14.80 48.18
N ARG A 139 -19.23 -15.11 49.48
CA ARG A 139 -18.02 -15.53 50.19
C ARG A 139 -17.65 -16.95 49.78
N GLY A 140 -16.54 -17.07 49.09
CA GLY A 140 -15.81 -18.30 48.80
C GLY A 140 -14.38 -17.93 48.45
N GLU A 141 -13.60 -17.53 49.46
CA GLU A 141 -12.21 -17.11 49.29
C GLU A 141 -11.34 -18.29 48.86
N PHE A 142 -11.19 -18.47 47.55
CA PHE A 142 -10.01 -19.14 47.02
C PHE A 142 -8.82 -18.18 47.23
N TYR A 143 -7.76 -18.65 47.89
CA TYR A 143 -6.52 -17.88 48.14
C TYR A 143 -5.91 -17.30 46.84
N ILE A 144 -6.20 -17.93 45.70
CA ILE A 144 -5.84 -17.46 44.36
C ILE A 144 -7.10 -17.47 43.48
N PRO A 145 -7.60 -16.30 43.02
CA PRO A 145 -8.83 -16.22 42.23
C PRO A 145 -8.54 -16.56 40.75
N PHE A 146 -8.38 -17.84 40.44
CA PHE A 146 -8.00 -18.34 39.12
C PHE A 146 -8.88 -17.79 37.97
N PHE A 147 -10.21 -17.82 38.13
CA PHE A 147 -11.14 -17.32 37.10
C PHE A 147 -11.06 -15.80 36.90
N THR A 148 -10.81 -15.03 37.97
CA THR A 148 -10.62 -13.58 37.89
C THR A 148 -9.29 -13.24 37.22
N ILE A 149 -8.23 -14.03 37.46
CA ILE A 149 -6.95 -13.89 36.76
C ILE A 149 -7.12 -14.20 35.27
N LEU A 150 -7.84 -15.27 34.91
CA LEU A 150 -8.13 -15.60 33.52
C LEU A 150 -8.96 -14.52 32.82
N GLN A 151 -9.99 -13.99 33.50
CA GLN A 151 -10.82 -12.89 32.99
C GLN A 151 -10.00 -11.60 32.81
N PHE A 152 -9.12 -11.30 33.75
CA PHE A 152 -8.19 -10.17 33.67
C PHE A 152 -7.23 -10.33 32.48
N LEU A 153 -6.61 -11.50 32.31
CA LEU A 153 -5.71 -11.77 31.18
C LEU A 153 -6.44 -11.68 29.84
N LEU A 154 -7.68 -12.16 29.75
CA LEU A 154 -8.50 -12.07 28.55
C LEU A 154 -8.83 -10.60 28.21
N TYR A 155 -9.31 -9.82 29.18
CA TYR A 155 -9.66 -8.42 28.92
C TYR A 155 -8.45 -7.52 28.69
N MET A 156 -7.38 -7.69 29.46
CA MET A 156 -6.12 -6.97 29.21
C MET A 156 -5.49 -7.39 27.89
N GLY A 157 -5.57 -8.67 27.51
CA GLY A 157 -5.11 -9.16 26.21
C GLY A 157 -5.88 -8.53 25.05
N LEU A 158 -7.22 -8.49 25.13
CA LEU A 158 -8.06 -7.82 24.13
C LEU A 158 -7.81 -6.31 24.07
N LEU A 159 -7.61 -5.67 25.23
CA LEU A 159 -7.29 -4.24 25.29
C LEU A 159 -5.93 -3.95 24.65
N LYS A 160 -4.91 -4.77 24.94
CA LYS A 160 -3.57 -4.62 24.37
C LYS A 160 -3.54 -4.87 22.86
N LEU A 161 -4.31 -5.85 22.39
CA LEU A 161 -4.54 -6.05 20.95
C LEU A 161 -5.20 -4.81 20.31
N GLY A 162 -6.19 -4.22 20.97
CA GLY A 162 -6.81 -2.97 20.51
C GLY A 162 -5.83 -1.78 20.51
N GLU A 163 -4.97 -1.69 21.52
CA GLU A 163 -3.94 -0.66 21.66
C GLU A 163 -2.87 -0.79 20.56
N GLN A 164 -2.40 -2.00 20.26
CA GLN A 164 -1.45 -2.24 19.18
C GLN A 164 -2.05 -1.92 17.80
N LEU A 165 -3.34 -2.21 17.59
CA LEU A 165 -4.00 -1.94 16.31
C LEU A 165 -4.42 -0.47 16.11
N ILE A 166 -4.30 0.39 17.13
CA ILE A 166 -4.77 1.78 17.04
C ILE A 166 -3.90 2.63 16.10
N ASN A 167 -2.59 2.38 16.07
CA ASN A 167 -1.64 3.07 15.22
C ASN A 167 -0.57 2.09 14.71
N PRO A 168 -0.86 1.35 13.62
CA PRO A 168 0.07 0.37 13.07
C PRO A 168 1.26 1.00 12.32
N PHE A 169 1.42 2.32 12.40
CA PHE A 169 2.45 3.10 11.71
C PHE A 169 3.48 3.71 12.68
N GLY A 170 3.45 3.25 13.94
CA GLY A 170 4.41 3.58 14.98
C GLY A 170 5.73 2.85 14.79
N ASP A 171 6.42 2.63 15.91
CA ASP A 171 7.77 2.05 15.99
C ASP A 171 7.78 0.73 16.79
N ASP A 172 6.61 0.14 17.04
CA ASP A 172 6.49 -1.09 17.80
C ASP A 172 6.89 -2.31 16.92
N ASP A 173 7.33 -3.40 17.55
CA ASP A 173 7.80 -4.62 16.85
C ASP A 173 6.74 -5.25 15.92
N GLU A 174 5.46 -4.94 16.15
CA GLU A 174 4.31 -5.45 15.40
C GLU A 174 3.81 -4.47 14.33
N ASP A 175 4.35 -3.23 14.31
CA ASP A 175 3.95 -2.20 13.37
C ASP A 175 4.46 -2.47 11.95
N PHE A 176 3.90 -1.76 10.98
CA PHE A 176 4.34 -1.89 9.60
C PHE A 176 5.77 -1.36 9.42
N GLU A 177 6.61 -2.19 8.81
CA GLU A 177 7.97 -1.85 8.37
C GLU A 177 7.99 -0.90 7.16
N LEU A 178 7.53 0.33 7.37
CA LEU A 178 7.34 1.33 6.31
C LEU A 178 8.66 1.79 5.70
N ASN A 179 9.73 1.88 6.50
CA ASN A 179 11.06 2.24 5.98
C ASN A 179 11.58 1.20 4.98
N TRP A 180 11.39 -0.09 5.29
CA TRP A 180 11.71 -1.18 4.37
C TRP A 180 10.81 -1.13 3.12
N LEU A 181 9.51 -0.85 3.28
CA LEU A 181 8.59 -0.75 2.16
C LEU A 181 9.01 0.35 1.18
N ILE A 182 9.41 1.52 1.69
CA ILE A 182 9.93 2.63 0.88
C ILE A 182 11.16 2.19 0.09
N ASP A 183 12.13 1.54 0.75
CA ASP A 183 13.38 1.08 0.12
C ASP A 183 13.12 0.02 -0.96
N ARG A 184 12.18 -0.90 -0.69
CA ARG A 184 11.74 -1.91 -1.64
C ARG A 184 11.06 -1.25 -2.84
N HIS A 185 10.13 -0.32 -2.62
CA HIS A 185 9.38 0.32 -3.69
C HIS A 185 10.28 1.12 -4.62
N ILE A 186 11.24 1.89 -4.10
CA ILE A 186 12.16 2.64 -4.96
C ILE A 186 13.05 1.70 -5.79
N LYS A 187 13.54 0.60 -5.20
CA LYS A 187 14.33 -0.40 -5.93
C LYS A 187 13.53 -1.08 -7.03
N VAL A 188 12.38 -1.65 -6.68
CA VAL A 188 11.56 -2.44 -7.61
C VAL A 188 10.99 -1.58 -8.72
N SER A 189 10.52 -0.37 -8.41
CA SER A 189 9.98 0.56 -9.40
C SER A 189 11.03 0.91 -10.46
N PHE A 190 12.23 1.34 -10.04
CA PHE A 190 13.30 1.65 -10.99
C PHE A 190 13.83 0.42 -11.72
N LEU A 191 13.93 -0.74 -11.05
CA LEU A 191 14.31 -1.99 -11.70
C LEU A 191 13.33 -2.33 -12.84
N GLY A 192 12.02 -2.22 -12.57
CA GLY A 192 10.96 -2.51 -13.53
C GLY A 192 10.98 -1.59 -14.75
N VAL A 193 11.05 -0.27 -14.54
CA VAL A 193 10.92 0.70 -15.66
C VAL A 193 12.21 0.99 -16.42
N ASP A 194 13.36 0.56 -15.89
CA ASP A 194 14.67 0.84 -16.46
C ASP A 194 15.39 -0.45 -16.88
N VAL A 195 15.81 -1.25 -15.91
CA VAL A 195 16.66 -2.43 -16.14
C VAL A 195 15.90 -3.54 -16.86
N LEU A 196 14.67 -3.80 -16.43
CA LEU A 196 13.80 -4.84 -16.98
C LEU A 196 13.01 -4.36 -18.21
N ASN A 197 13.00 -3.06 -18.49
CA ASN A 197 12.42 -2.49 -19.70
C ASN A 197 13.36 -2.67 -20.91
N ARG A 198 13.82 -3.92 -21.11
CA ARG A 198 14.69 -4.37 -22.19
C ARG A 198 14.00 -5.50 -22.96
N LYS A 199 14.60 -5.92 -24.07
CA LYS A 199 14.11 -7.07 -24.83
C LYS A 199 14.03 -8.29 -23.89
N PRO A 200 12.89 -9.01 -23.88
CA PRO A 200 12.75 -10.21 -23.06
C PRO A 200 13.73 -11.30 -23.54
N PRO A 201 13.95 -12.35 -22.72
CA PRO A 201 14.68 -13.54 -23.15
C PRO A 201 14.13 -14.10 -24.48
N PRO A 202 14.97 -14.77 -25.28
CA PRO A 202 14.55 -15.31 -26.57
C PRO A 202 13.40 -16.30 -26.41
N LEU A 203 12.47 -16.26 -27.36
CA LEU A 203 11.34 -17.19 -27.41
C LEU A 203 11.87 -18.61 -27.68
N THR A 204 11.58 -19.51 -26.75
CA THR A 204 11.96 -20.92 -26.82
C THR A 204 10.76 -21.79 -26.46
N LYS A 205 10.68 -22.97 -27.06
CA LYS A 205 9.67 -23.96 -26.67
C LYS A 205 9.93 -24.39 -25.22
N ASP A 206 8.90 -24.41 -24.40
CA ASP A 206 9.00 -24.93 -23.04
C ASP A 206 9.00 -26.47 -23.03
N ILE A 207 9.27 -27.07 -21.87
CA ILE A 207 9.41 -28.52 -21.68
C ILE A 207 8.12 -29.33 -21.91
N TYR A 208 6.97 -28.66 -22.03
CA TYR A 208 5.66 -29.26 -22.27
C TYR A 208 5.08 -28.90 -23.63
N PHE A 209 5.83 -28.20 -24.50
CA PHE A 209 5.31 -27.61 -25.73
C PHE A 209 4.53 -28.59 -26.63
N ASP A 210 5.01 -29.83 -26.78
CA ASP A 210 4.37 -30.86 -27.62
C ASP A 210 3.53 -31.88 -26.79
N LYS A 211 3.32 -31.65 -25.48
CA LYS A 211 2.63 -32.59 -24.58
C LYS A 211 1.17 -32.16 -24.32
N LEU A 212 0.23 -33.06 -24.59
CA LEU A 212 -1.20 -32.84 -24.31
C LEU A 212 -1.58 -33.08 -22.85
N ASP A 213 -0.96 -34.06 -22.18
CA ASP A 213 -1.18 -34.36 -20.75
C ASP A 213 -0.01 -33.85 -19.91
N ILE A 214 -0.15 -32.66 -19.33
CA ILE A 214 0.90 -31.99 -18.55
C ILE A 214 0.88 -32.49 -17.10
N LYS A 215 1.95 -33.20 -16.70
CA LYS A 215 2.17 -33.62 -15.30
C LYS A 215 3.41 -32.95 -14.74
N VAL A 216 3.18 -31.95 -13.88
CA VAL A 216 4.25 -31.25 -13.16
C VAL A 216 4.81 -32.19 -12.08
N PRO A 217 6.15 -32.34 -11.97
CA PRO A 217 6.77 -33.23 -10.99
C PRO A 217 6.58 -32.70 -9.56
N TYR A 218 6.52 -33.63 -8.60
CA TYR A 218 6.44 -33.33 -7.17
C TYR A 218 7.71 -33.83 -6.49
N THR A 219 8.20 -33.08 -5.51
CA THR A 219 9.25 -33.56 -4.61
C THR A 219 8.71 -34.66 -3.69
N PRO A 220 9.56 -35.56 -3.15
CA PRO A 220 9.10 -36.64 -2.27
C PRO A 220 8.29 -36.14 -1.06
N GLY A 221 8.68 -35.02 -0.45
CA GLY A 221 7.97 -34.42 0.68
C GLY A 221 6.61 -33.78 0.32
N ALA A 222 6.43 -33.34 -0.93
CA ALA A 222 5.19 -32.75 -1.40
C ALA A 222 4.20 -33.78 -1.95
N LEU A 223 4.66 -34.99 -2.25
CA LEU A 223 3.84 -36.03 -2.88
C LEU A 223 2.67 -36.47 -1.98
N SER A 224 2.90 -36.53 -0.67
CA SER A 224 1.88 -36.87 0.34
C SER A 224 0.75 -35.85 0.42
N GLN A 225 0.98 -34.60 -0.01
CA GLN A 225 0.00 -33.51 0.02
C GLN A 225 -0.75 -33.36 -1.30
N LYS A 226 -0.39 -34.13 -2.34
CA LYS A 226 -1.05 -34.06 -3.65
C LYS A 226 -2.47 -34.60 -3.55
N LYS A 227 -3.45 -33.70 -3.43
CA LYS A 227 -4.88 -34.02 -3.45
C LYS A 227 -5.49 -33.56 -4.77
N ASN A 228 -6.04 -34.50 -5.54
CA ASN A 228 -6.82 -34.18 -6.73
C ASN A 228 -8.30 -34.17 -6.36
N PHE A 229 -8.81 -33.02 -5.93
CA PHE A 229 -10.24 -32.87 -5.64
C PHE A 229 -11.05 -32.86 -6.95
N ARG A 230 -11.96 -33.82 -7.12
CA ARG A 230 -12.86 -33.92 -8.29
C ARG A 230 -14.32 -33.56 -7.99
N GLY A 231 -14.60 -33.02 -6.80
CA GLY A 231 -15.95 -32.76 -6.31
C GLY A 231 -16.43 -33.83 -5.32
N SER A 232 -17.35 -33.45 -4.42
CA SER A 232 -17.89 -34.32 -3.36
C SER A 232 -18.76 -35.47 -3.87
N MET A 233 -19.29 -35.35 -5.10
CA MET A 233 -20.15 -36.36 -5.73
C MET A 233 -19.39 -37.43 -6.53
N VAL A 234 -18.08 -37.25 -6.75
CA VAL A 234 -17.26 -38.23 -7.46
C VAL A 234 -16.89 -39.34 -6.49
N ARG A 235 -17.49 -40.52 -6.66
CA ARG A 235 -17.10 -41.72 -5.92
C ARG A 235 -15.74 -42.20 -6.42
N TYR A 236 -14.73 -42.14 -5.57
CA TYR A 236 -13.45 -42.82 -5.82
C TYR A 236 -13.72 -44.33 -5.79
N ARG A 237 -13.59 -44.98 -6.95
CA ARG A 237 -13.63 -46.44 -7.09
C ARG A 237 -12.25 -47.03 -6.84
#